data_AF-A0A023B7X5-F1
#
_entry.id   AF-A0A023B7X5-F1
#
_cell.length_a   1.000
_cell.length_b   1.000
_cell.length_c   1.000
_cell.angle_alpha   90.00
_cell.angle_beta   90.00
_cell.angle_gamma   90.00
#
_symmetry.space_group_name_H-M   'P 1'
#
loop_
_entity.id
_entity.type
_entity.pdbx_description
1 polymer ?
#
loop_
_entity_poly.entity_id
_entity_poly.type
_entity_poly.pdbx_seq_one_letter_code
_entity_poly.pdbx_strand_id
1 'polypeptide(L)'
;MLAELKEHPPVFADGGQMFVLQGLTQLVAQHTYSTHAVELGYDEMTRSMSQDIGTIAPYVARNPEDDPGVLVLHMVPLVALDRYVHYHAAYYNHPERLHSACFSGLVSWKMSGLEMAGEVPPPEAAHFPVGLVHRRFDINGPSQVALRGFLGLEEQLVRRMTQMLIAEDAIETLVPPDHIERSVVEQKSFKFSISEEKFRELYERALDEIMGRAATEEAFNYTWRTTCLAVAMVYETHSHVAKLIPSATPTSCSRACDDPETAHYENPLDRG
;
A
#
# COMPACT_ATOMS: atom_id res chain seq x y z
N MET A 1 -1.39 14.23 -12.89
CA MET A 1 -0.23 14.00 -12.00
C MET A 1 0.87 13.16 -12.64
N LEU A 2 0.81 11.81 -12.71
CA LEU A 2 1.92 11.02 -13.30
C LEU A 2 2.16 11.29 -14.81
N ALA A 3 1.09 11.54 -15.57
CA ALA A 3 1.20 11.93 -16.98
C ALA A 3 1.85 13.31 -17.18
N GLU A 4 1.61 14.26 -16.27
CA GLU A 4 2.21 15.61 -16.30
C GLU A 4 3.70 15.57 -15.89
N LEU A 5 4.09 14.61 -15.03
CA LEU A 5 5.49 14.43 -14.64
C LEU A 5 6.36 13.88 -15.79
N LYS A 6 5.78 13.14 -16.75
CA LYS A 6 6.51 12.65 -17.94
C LYS A 6 6.91 13.77 -18.91
N GLU A 7 6.23 14.92 -18.91
CA GLU A 7 6.53 16.02 -19.84
C GLU A 7 7.77 16.82 -19.42
N HIS A 8 8.19 16.71 -18.16
CA HIS A 8 9.33 17.44 -17.61
C HIS A 8 10.21 16.54 -16.74
N PRO A 9 10.89 15.53 -17.32
CA PRO A 9 11.80 14.69 -16.56
C PRO A 9 12.92 15.57 -15.98
N PRO A 10 13.34 15.33 -14.72
CA PRO A 10 14.42 16.08 -14.12
C PRO A 10 15.72 15.78 -14.89
N VAL A 11 16.19 16.77 -15.67
CA VAL A 11 17.42 16.65 -16.46
C VAL A 11 18.60 17.04 -15.56
N PHE A 12 19.38 16.05 -15.13
CA PHE A 12 20.61 16.26 -14.36
C PHE A 12 21.80 16.31 -15.31
N ALA A 13 22.59 17.39 -15.23
CA ALA A 13 23.64 17.69 -16.21
C ALA A 13 24.95 16.92 -15.97
N ASP A 14 25.17 16.36 -14.78
CA ASP A 14 26.35 15.56 -14.47
C ASP A 14 26.13 14.52 -13.34
N GLY A 15 27.06 13.55 -13.24
CA GLY A 15 27.02 12.49 -12.22
C GLY A 15 27.22 12.97 -10.77
N GLY A 16 27.72 14.20 -10.57
CA GLY A 16 27.89 14.80 -9.24
C GLY A 16 26.56 15.29 -8.65
N GLN A 17 25.75 15.95 -9.47
CA GLN A 17 24.38 16.37 -9.11
C GLN A 17 23.50 15.17 -8.74
N MET A 18 23.67 14.05 -9.43
CA MET A 18 22.99 12.78 -9.13
C MET A 18 23.37 12.20 -7.76
N PHE A 19 24.64 12.31 -7.35
CA PHE A 19 25.09 11.82 -6.05
C PHE A 19 24.52 12.68 -4.90
N VAL A 20 24.52 14.00 -5.08
CA VAL A 20 23.94 14.95 -4.11
C VAL A 20 22.43 14.75 -3.99
N LEU A 21 21.72 14.57 -5.10
CA LEU A 21 20.28 14.31 -5.07
C LEU A 21 19.96 12.98 -4.36
N GLN A 22 20.72 11.91 -4.61
CA GLN A 22 20.53 10.64 -3.91
C GLN A 22 20.73 10.78 -2.40
N GLY A 23 21.81 11.43 -1.99
CA GLY A 23 22.09 11.69 -0.58
C GLY A 23 21.00 12.53 0.08
N LEU A 24 20.56 13.60 -0.57
CA LEU A 24 19.48 14.46 -0.07
C LEU A 24 18.14 13.74 -0.04
N THR A 25 17.80 12.95 -1.05
CA THR A 25 16.52 12.22 -1.11
C THR A 25 16.48 11.13 -0.02
N GLN A 26 17.59 10.42 0.20
CA GLN A 26 17.70 9.47 1.32
C GLN A 26 17.62 10.19 2.68
N LEU A 27 18.29 11.33 2.83
CA LEU A 27 18.27 12.12 4.05
C LEU A 27 16.87 12.67 4.34
N VAL A 28 16.18 13.19 3.33
CA VAL A 28 14.80 13.69 3.44
C VAL A 28 13.84 12.53 3.72
N ALA A 29 14.02 11.35 3.10
CA ALA A 29 13.18 10.19 3.42
C ALA A 29 13.38 9.77 4.87
N GLN A 30 14.63 9.66 5.32
CA GLN A 30 14.94 9.33 6.70
C GLN A 30 14.40 10.39 7.67
N HIS A 31 14.55 11.69 7.35
CA HIS A 31 14.13 12.78 8.21
C HIS A 31 12.60 12.91 8.26
N THR A 32 11.91 13.05 7.12
CA THR A 32 10.45 13.20 7.05
C THR A 32 9.75 12.07 7.82
N TYR A 33 10.22 10.84 7.65
CA TYR A 33 9.61 9.70 8.32
C TYR A 33 10.11 9.49 9.76
N SER A 34 11.35 9.86 10.11
CA SER A 34 11.79 9.89 11.51
C SER A 34 11.05 10.94 12.34
N THR A 35 10.69 12.09 11.75
CA THR A 35 10.02 13.18 12.48
C THR A 35 8.52 12.90 12.60
N HIS A 36 7.87 12.38 11.55
CA HIS A 36 6.46 12.00 11.61
C HIS A 36 6.20 10.68 12.36
N ALA A 37 7.17 9.77 12.44
CA ALA A 37 7.05 8.54 13.24
C ALA A 37 6.97 8.81 14.76
N VAL A 38 7.50 9.95 15.22
CA VAL A 38 7.42 10.35 16.64
C VAL A 38 6.03 10.83 17.01
N GLU A 39 5.25 11.40 16.08
CA GLU A 39 3.90 11.91 16.34
C GLU A 39 2.78 10.91 16.06
N LEU A 40 2.97 9.95 15.15
CA LEU A 40 1.89 9.07 14.65
C LEU A 40 1.85 7.67 15.26
N GLY A 41 2.75 7.38 16.21
CA GLY A 41 2.96 6.04 16.74
C GLY A 41 3.76 5.17 15.77
N TYR A 42 4.70 4.38 16.30
CA TYR A 42 5.55 3.49 15.54
C TYR A 42 4.74 2.32 14.94
N ASP A 43 4.03 2.56 13.84
CA ASP A 43 3.45 1.48 13.06
C ASP A 43 4.49 0.85 12.13
N GLU A 44 4.52 -0.48 12.10
CA GLU A 44 5.48 -1.26 11.31
C GLU A 44 5.33 -0.98 9.82
N MET A 45 4.09 -0.75 9.36
CA MET A 45 3.79 -0.39 7.99
C MET A 45 4.42 0.95 7.59
N THR A 46 4.33 1.98 8.44
CA THR A 46 4.95 3.29 8.17
C THR A 46 6.48 3.16 8.08
N ARG A 47 7.09 2.35 8.95
CA ARG A 47 8.53 2.08 8.91
C ARG A 47 8.93 1.38 7.60
N SER A 48 8.17 0.35 7.21
CA SER A 48 8.39 -0.38 5.96
C SER A 48 8.27 0.55 4.75
N MET A 49 7.21 1.38 4.69
CA MET A 49 7.03 2.36 3.60
C MET A 49 8.22 3.32 3.51
N SER A 50 8.75 3.76 4.66
CA SER A 50 9.89 4.68 4.69
C SER A 50 11.15 4.05 4.12
N GLN A 51 11.41 2.78 4.46
CA GLN A 51 12.54 2.01 3.93
C GLN A 51 12.39 1.76 2.43
N ASP A 52 11.19 1.41 1.98
CA ASP A 52 10.89 1.20 0.57
C ASP A 52 11.01 2.49 -0.24
N ILE A 53 10.50 3.62 0.28
CA ILE A 53 10.70 4.95 -0.34
C ILE A 53 12.19 5.26 -0.47
N GLY A 54 12.98 5.02 0.59
CA GLY A 54 14.42 5.20 0.56
C GLY A 54 15.16 4.32 -0.45
N THR A 55 14.53 3.21 -0.88
CA THR A 55 15.04 2.29 -1.91
C THR A 55 14.56 2.67 -3.31
N ILE A 56 13.28 3.04 -3.45
CA ILE A 56 12.66 3.39 -4.73
C ILE A 56 13.14 4.76 -5.23
N ALA A 57 13.24 5.75 -4.34
CA ALA A 57 13.53 7.12 -4.77
C ALA A 57 14.90 7.26 -5.47
N PRO A 58 16.00 6.64 -4.99
CA PRO A 58 17.26 6.59 -5.73
C PRO A 58 17.16 5.88 -7.09
N TYR A 59 16.33 4.84 -7.20
CA TYR A 59 16.11 4.16 -8.48
C TYR A 59 15.41 5.09 -9.48
N VAL A 60 14.32 5.74 -9.06
CA VAL A 60 13.56 6.69 -9.89
C VAL A 60 14.46 7.83 -10.36
N ALA A 61 15.30 8.36 -9.46
CA ALA A 61 16.25 9.40 -9.82
C ALA A 61 17.26 8.95 -10.89
N ARG A 62 17.73 7.71 -10.84
CA ARG A 62 18.72 7.17 -11.80
C ARG A 62 18.14 6.83 -13.16
N ASN A 63 16.86 6.48 -13.21
CA ASN A 63 16.19 6.02 -14.42
C ASN A 63 14.91 6.86 -14.65
N PRO A 64 15.03 8.16 -14.96
CA PRO A 64 13.86 9.04 -15.09
C PRO A 64 12.96 8.68 -16.27
N GLU A 65 13.48 7.93 -17.25
CA GLU A 65 12.75 7.45 -18.43
C GLU A 65 11.95 6.16 -18.16
N ASP A 66 12.25 5.46 -17.05
CA ASP A 66 11.53 4.24 -16.69
C ASP A 66 10.13 4.57 -16.21
N ASP A 67 9.15 3.74 -16.60
CA ASP A 67 7.79 3.89 -16.10
C ASP A 67 7.71 3.43 -14.63
N PRO A 68 7.38 4.30 -13.66
CA PRO A 68 7.25 3.91 -12.26
C PRO A 68 6.16 2.84 -12.04
N GLY A 69 5.23 2.66 -12.98
CA GLY A 69 4.29 1.54 -12.98
C GLY A 69 4.97 0.16 -13.04
N VAL A 70 6.14 0.05 -13.67
CA VAL A 70 6.92 -1.21 -13.72
C VAL A 70 7.46 -1.57 -12.33
N LEU A 71 7.92 -0.58 -11.57
CA LEU A 71 8.34 -0.79 -10.17
C LEU A 71 7.18 -1.26 -9.30
N VAL A 72 6.00 -0.67 -9.51
CA VAL A 72 4.79 -1.10 -8.79
C VAL A 72 4.50 -2.56 -9.08
N LEU A 73 4.48 -2.97 -10.35
CA LEU A 73 4.20 -4.35 -10.73
C LEU A 73 5.24 -5.35 -10.21
N HIS A 74 6.51 -4.97 -10.08
CA HIS A 74 7.55 -5.84 -9.54
C HIS A 74 7.47 -6.03 -8.01
N MET A 75 7.07 -5.00 -7.27
CA MET A 75 7.00 -5.07 -5.82
C MET A 75 5.70 -5.71 -5.30
N VAL A 76 4.60 -5.59 -6.05
CA VAL A 76 3.29 -6.13 -5.64
C VAL A 76 3.34 -7.60 -5.23
N PRO A 77 3.95 -8.54 -5.98
CA PRO A 77 3.99 -9.95 -5.56
C PRO A 77 4.72 -10.18 -4.23
N LEU A 78 5.77 -9.42 -3.96
CA LEU A 78 6.56 -9.56 -2.72
C LEU A 78 5.76 -9.06 -1.52
N VAL A 79 5.16 -7.88 -1.64
CA VAL A 79 4.30 -7.31 -0.59
C VAL A 79 3.04 -8.16 -0.40
N ALA A 80 2.45 -8.69 -1.48
CA ALA A 80 1.29 -9.54 -1.41
C ALA A 80 1.58 -10.85 -0.67
N LEU A 81 2.75 -11.47 -0.91
CA LEU A 81 3.16 -12.67 -0.20
C LEU A 81 3.33 -12.41 1.30
N ASP A 82 4.00 -11.32 1.67
CA ASP A 82 4.18 -10.93 3.07
C ASP A 82 2.82 -10.71 3.78
N ARG A 83 1.91 -9.94 3.14
CA ARG A 83 0.55 -9.72 3.66
C ARG A 83 -0.25 -11.00 3.76
N TYR A 84 -0.15 -11.88 2.76
CA TYR A 84 -0.80 -13.18 2.78
C TYR A 84 -0.35 -14.01 3.98
N VAL A 85 0.96 -14.14 4.21
CA VAL A 85 1.50 -14.89 5.34
C VAL A 85 1.03 -14.30 6.67
N HIS A 86 1.02 -12.97 6.78
CA HIS A 86 0.57 -12.30 7.99
C HIS A 86 -0.93 -12.52 8.27
N TYR A 87 -1.78 -12.36 7.25
CA TYR A 87 -3.21 -12.65 7.37
C TYR A 87 -3.47 -14.11 7.66
N HIS A 88 -2.81 -15.02 6.95
CA HIS A 88 -2.94 -16.44 7.20
C HIS A 88 -2.59 -16.79 8.64
N ALA A 89 -1.47 -16.31 9.16
CA ALA A 89 -1.10 -16.54 10.55
C ALA A 89 -2.12 -15.99 11.55
N ALA A 90 -2.73 -14.83 11.26
CA ALA A 90 -3.71 -14.19 12.15
C ALA A 90 -5.05 -14.93 12.19
N TYR A 91 -5.57 -15.41 11.05
CA TYR A 91 -6.91 -15.99 10.96
C TYR A 91 -6.94 -17.52 10.97
N TYR A 92 -5.93 -18.18 10.40
CA TYR A 92 -5.89 -19.64 10.35
C TYR A 92 -5.76 -20.24 11.75
N ASN A 93 -4.98 -19.60 12.61
CA ASN A 93 -4.75 -20.08 13.99
C ASN A 93 -5.86 -19.71 14.96
N HIS A 94 -6.75 -18.79 14.59
CA HIS A 94 -7.75 -18.20 15.49
C HIS A 94 -9.18 -18.12 14.93
N PRO A 95 -9.73 -19.19 14.31
CA PRO A 95 -11.09 -19.19 13.75
C PRO A 95 -12.16 -18.90 14.82
N GLU A 96 -11.90 -19.28 16.08
CA GLU A 96 -12.79 -19.09 17.21
C GLU A 96 -13.13 -17.62 17.46
N ARG A 97 -12.21 -16.71 17.14
CA ARG A 97 -12.41 -15.27 17.37
C ARG A 97 -13.41 -14.68 16.39
N LEU A 98 -13.29 -15.03 15.10
CA LEU A 98 -14.26 -14.59 14.09
C LEU A 98 -15.63 -15.23 14.35
N HIS A 99 -15.65 -16.51 14.70
CA HIS A 99 -16.86 -17.20 15.14
C HIS A 99 -17.51 -16.46 16.31
N SER A 100 -16.76 -16.16 17.37
CA SER A 100 -17.27 -15.48 18.56
C SER A 100 -17.86 -14.11 18.23
N ALA A 101 -17.14 -13.30 17.46
CA ALA A 101 -17.51 -11.93 17.12
C ALA A 101 -18.72 -11.85 16.16
N CYS A 102 -18.81 -12.74 15.17
CA CYS A 102 -19.76 -12.59 14.06
C CYS A 102 -20.84 -13.68 13.99
N PHE A 103 -20.59 -14.88 14.52
CA PHE A 103 -21.43 -16.06 14.25
C PHE A 103 -21.95 -16.78 15.49
N SER A 104 -21.50 -16.44 16.70
CA SER A 104 -21.96 -17.07 17.96
C SER A 104 -23.48 -16.96 18.16
N GLY A 105 -24.08 -15.88 17.68
CA GLY A 105 -25.53 -15.67 17.65
C GLY A 105 -26.27 -16.44 16.57
N LEU A 106 -25.58 -17.03 15.60
CA LEU A 106 -26.15 -17.63 14.39
C LEU A 106 -26.00 -19.16 14.33
N VAL A 107 -25.24 -19.78 15.23
CA VAL A 107 -25.13 -21.25 15.35
C VAL A 107 -25.60 -21.75 16.73
N SER A 108 -25.90 -23.04 16.83
CA SER A 108 -26.42 -23.70 18.04
C SER A 108 -25.33 -24.35 18.90
N TRP A 109 -24.15 -24.59 18.33
CA TRP A 109 -22.99 -25.16 19.00
C TRP A 109 -22.02 -24.06 19.44
N LYS A 110 -21.08 -24.42 20.32
CA LYS A 110 -19.93 -23.59 20.67
C LYS A 110 -18.71 -24.23 20.02
N MET A 111 -17.88 -23.42 19.37
CA MET A 111 -16.66 -23.92 18.74
C MET A 111 -15.78 -24.58 19.80
N SER A 112 -15.62 -25.89 19.73
CA SER A 112 -14.99 -26.72 20.75
C SER A 112 -13.73 -27.35 20.17
N GLY A 113 -12.55 -26.93 20.66
CA GLY A 113 -11.29 -27.50 20.14
C GLY A 113 -10.00 -26.71 20.34
N LEU A 114 -10.03 -25.45 20.79
CA LEU A 114 -8.82 -24.63 20.96
C LEU A 114 -8.56 -24.12 22.38
N GLU A 115 -9.24 -24.70 23.38
CA GLU A 115 -8.90 -24.54 24.80
C GLU A 115 -7.51 -25.15 25.15
N MET A 116 -6.86 -25.83 24.20
CA MET A 116 -5.57 -26.54 24.38
C MET A 116 -4.34 -25.64 24.46
N ALA A 117 -4.47 -24.31 24.35
CA ALA A 117 -3.33 -23.37 24.44
C ALA A 117 -3.41 -22.37 25.60
N GLY A 118 -4.32 -22.57 26.58
CA GLY A 118 -4.30 -21.84 27.86
C GLY A 118 -4.64 -20.34 27.84
N GLU A 119 -4.88 -19.75 26.67
CA GLU A 119 -5.18 -18.31 26.52
C GLU A 119 -6.31 -18.08 25.50
N VAL A 120 -7.46 -18.75 25.66
CA VAL A 120 -8.67 -18.28 24.96
C VAL A 120 -9.10 -17.00 25.67
N PRO A 121 -9.03 -15.82 25.03
CA PRO A 121 -9.45 -14.59 25.66
C PRO A 121 -10.94 -14.72 26.05
N PRO A 122 -11.37 -14.19 27.20
CA PRO A 122 -12.77 -14.20 27.57
C PRO A 122 -13.63 -13.62 26.42
N PRO A 123 -14.90 -14.02 26.27
CA PRO A 123 -15.79 -13.53 25.20
C PRO A 123 -15.88 -11.99 25.12
N GLU A 124 -15.62 -11.32 26.23
CA GLU A 124 -15.53 -9.86 26.36
C GLU A 124 -14.30 -9.24 25.67
N ALA A 125 -13.33 -10.06 25.26
CA ALA A 125 -12.11 -9.68 24.54
C ALA A 125 -12.18 -9.98 23.03
N ALA A 126 -13.31 -10.51 22.52
CA ALA A 126 -13.57 -10.60 21.09
C ALA A 126 -13.90 -9.19 20.55
N HIS A 127 -12.86 -8.45 20.18
CA HIS A 127 -12.98 -7.13 19.57
C HIS A 127 -12.82 -7.22 18.05
N PHE A 128 -13.52 -6.35 17.34
CA PHE A 128 -13.34 -6.13 15.92
C PHE A 128 -12.29 -5.02 15.70
N PRO A 129 -11.27 -5.20 14.85
CA PRO A 129 -10.97 -6.41 14.10
C PRO A 129 -10.28 -7.49 14.96
N VAL A 130 -10.74 -8.71 14.76
CA VAL A 130 -10.29 -9.97 15.36
C VAL A 130 -8.78 -10.24 15.13
N GLY A 131 -8.24 -9.79 14.00
CA GLY A 131 -6.83 -9.99 13.64
C GLY A 131 -5.83 -9.20 14.50
N LEU A 132 -6.26 -8.19 15.28
CA LEU A 132 -5.37 -7.32 16.04
C LEU A 132 -5.33 -7.72 17.53
N VAL A 133 -4.26 -8.43 17.91
CA VAL A 133 -4.13 -8.99 19.27
C VAL A 133 -3.75 -7.92 20.31
N HIS A 134 -3.11 -6.80 19.94
CA HIS A 134 -2.29 -6.03 20.90
C HIS A 134 -2.37 -4.48 20.85
N ARG A 135 -3.33 -3.85 20.17
CA ARG A 135 -3.35 -2.36 20.11
C ARG A 135 -4.67 -1.73 20.52
N ARG A 136 -4.58 -0.74 21.41
CA ARG A 136 -5.68 0.17 21.77
C ARG A 136 -6.09 0.93 20.50
N PHE A 137 -7.37 0.81 20.16
CA PHE A 137 -7.98 1.40 18.97
C PHE A 137 -8.27 2.88 19.20
N ASP A 138 -7.91 3.72 18.23
CA ASP A 138 -8.50 5.04 18.05
C ASP A 138 -8.97 5.17 16.61
N ILE A 139 -10.25 4.90 16.35
CA ILE A 139 -10.85 4.88 15.00
C ILE A 139 -10.63 6.21 14.25
N ASN A 140 -10.31 7.30 14.96
CA ASN A 140 -10.11 8.63 14.38
C ASN A 140 -8.64 8.95 14.09
N GLY A 141 -7.72 8.02 14.34
CA GLY A 141 -6.28 8.23 14.17
C GLY A 141 -5.85 8.24 12.69
N PRO A 142 -5.07 9.25 12.24
CA PRO A 142 -4.58 9.34 10.85
C PRO A 142 -3.57 8.25 10.46
N SER A 143 -3.04 7.47 11.40
CA SER A 143 -2.03 6.42 11.17
C SER A 143 -2.57 5.01 10.89
N GLN A 144 -3.88 4.84 10.70
CA GLN A 144 -4.51 3.51 10.66
C GLN A 144 -4.71 2.92 9.25
N VAL A 145 -3.70 3.02 8.39
CA VAL A 145 -3.72 2.37 7.06
C VAL A 145 -3.77 0.84 7.21
N ALA A 146 -3.00 0.28 8.14
CA ALA A 146 -3.02 -1.16 8.44
C ALA A 146 -4.40 -1.62 8.94
N LEU A 147 -5.11 -0.79 9.72
CA LEU A 147 -6.45 -1.12 10.21
C LEU A 147 -7.44 -1.28 9.06
N ARG A 148 -7.37 -0.43 8.02
CA ARG A 148 -8.25 -0.57 6.85
C ARG A 148 -8.02 -1.88 6.11
N GLY A 149 -6.79 -2.39 6.09
CA GLY A 149 -6.47 -3.72 5.54
C GLY A 149 -7.22 -4.82 6.28
N PHE A 150 -7.04 -4.90 7.60
CA PHE A 150 -7.73 -5.88 8.45
C PHE A 150 -9.25 -5.76 8.41
N LEU A 151 -9.80 -4.54 8.52
CA LEU A 151 -11.25 -4.33 8.48
C LEU A 151 -11.85 -4.77 7.14
N GLY A 152 -11.19 -4.42 6.03
CA GLY A 152 -11.63 -4.81 4.69
C GLY A 152 -11.58 -6.33 4.51
N LEU A 153 -10.51 -6.97 4.98
CA LEU A 153 -10.37 -8.42 4.97
C LEU A 153 -11.48 -9.09 5.80
N GLU A 154 -11.73 -8.65 7.03
CA GLU A 154 -12.76 -9.24 7.90
C GLU A 154 -14.15 -9.05 7.32
N GLU A 155 -14.48 -7.87 6.77
CA GLU A 155 -15.76 -7.64 6.12
C GLU A 155 -15.95 -8.62 4.95
N GLN A 156 -14.94 -8.75 4.08
CA GLN A 156 -14.99 -9.66 2.94
C GLN A 156 -15.13 -11.12 3.39
N LEU A 157 -14.39 -11.52 4.43
CA LEU A 157 -14.42 -12.87 4.98
C LEU A 157 -15.78 -13.18 5.61
N VAL A 158 -16.32 -12.29 6.44
CA VAL A 158 -17.65 -12.46 7.08
C VAL A 158 -18.74 -12.52 6.02
N ARG A 159 -18.70 -11.64 5.02
CA ARG A 159 -19.66 -11.64 3.92
C ARG A 159 -19.60 -12.95 3.14
N ARG A 160 -18.41 -13.40 2.79
CA ARG A 160 -18.22 -14.65 2.05
C ARG A 160 -18.65 -15.87 2.85
N MET A 161 -18.30 -15.91 4.13
CA MET A 161 -18.76 -16.93 5.07
C MET A 161 -20.28 -16.97 5.14
N THR A 162 -20.93 -15.83 5.35
CA THR A 162 -22.39 -15.74 5.40
C THR A 162 -23.04 -16.30 4.14
N GLN A 163 -22.53 -15.97 2.96
CA GLN A 163 -23.04 -16.52 1.69
C GLN A 163 -22.88 -18.04 1.61
N MET A 164 -21.73 -18.58 2.04
CA MET A 164 -21.50 -20.03 2.05
C MET A 164 -22.42 -20.74 3.05
N LEU A 165 -22.61 -20.17 4.23
CA LEU A 165 -23.49 -20.71 5.26
C LEU A 165 -24.95 -20.76 4.79
N ILE A 166 -25.42 -19.70 4.13
CA ILE A 166 -26.76 -19.63 3.54
C ILE A 166 -26.94 -20.68 2.45
N ALA A 167 -25.95 -20.83 1.57
CA ALA A 167 -25.99 -21.84 0.52
C ALA A 167 -26.02 -23.27 1.08
N GLU A 168 -25.23 -23.54 2.12
CA GLU A 168 -25.20 -24.86 2.77
C GLU A 168 -26.51 -25.16 3.51
N ASP A 169 -27.02 -24.20 4.29
CA ASP A 169 -28.29 -24.35 5.01
C ASP A 169 -29.48 -24.52 4.05
N ALA A 170 -29.45 -23.88 2.88
CA ALA A 170 -30.43 -24.07 1.81
C ALA A 170 -30.43 -25.51 1.28
N ILE A 171 -29.24 -26.11 1.13
CA ILE A 171 -29.08 -27.50 0.68
C ILE A 171 -29.60 -28.47 1.75
N GLU A 172 -29.25 -28.24 3.02
CA GLU A 172 -29.63 -29.12 4.13
C GLU A 172 -31.14 -29.05 4.43
N THR A 173 -31.73 -27.86 4.40
CA THR A 173 -33.14 -27.64 4.77
C THR A 173 -34.10 -27.67 3.58
N LEU A 174 -33.59 -27.70 2.35
CA LEU A 174 -34.37 -27.57 1.10
C LEU A 174 -35.16 -26.26 1.01
N VAL A 175 -34.73 -25.24 1.72
CA VAL A 175 -35.33 -23.89 1.71
C VAL A 175 -34.58 -23.01 0.70
N PRO A 176 -35.26 -22.15 -0.08
CA PRO A 176 -34.59 -21.24 -0.99
C PRO A 176 -33.63 -20.27 -0.26
N PRO A 177 -32.44 -19.97 -0.81
CA PRO A 177 -31.46 -19.06 -0.21
C PRO A 177 -32.04 -17.70 0.19
N ASP A 178 -32.88 -17.09 -0.66
CA ASP A 178 -33.53 -15.79 -0.39
C ASP A 178 -34.44 -15.79 0.85
N HIS A 179 -34.94 -16.97 1.27
CA HIS A 179 -35.74 -17.09 2.48
C HIS A 179 -34.85 -17.17 3.72
N ILE A 180 -33.71 -17.85 3.61
CA ILE A 180 -32.71 -17.93 4.67
C ILE A 180 -32.05 -16.56 4.86
N GLU A 181 -31.68 -15.86 3.78
CA GLU A 181 -31.16 -14.48 3.81
C GLU A 181 -32.09 -13.55 4.59
N ARG A 182 -33.38 -13.56 4.26
CA ARG A 182 -34.39 -12.79 5.02
C ARG A 182 -34.47 -13.22 6.47
N SER A 183 -34.43 -14.52 6.74
CA SER A 183 -34.50 -15.03 8.12
C SER A 183 -33.30 -14.61 8.96
N VAL A 184 -32.09 -14.62 8.41
CA VAL A 184 -30.87 -14.13 9.08
C VAL A 184 -31.00 -12.68 9.50
N VAL A 185 -31.63 -11.84 8.67
CA VAL A 185 -31.78 -10.39 8.94
C VAL A 185 -32.99 -10.09 9.84
N GLU A 186 -34.12 -10.75 9.60
CA GLU A 186 -35.42 -10.39 10.20
C GLU A 186 -35.72 -11.17 11.48
N GLN A 187 -35.19 -12.39 11.64
CA GLN A 187 -35.51 -13.27 12.77
C GLN A 187 -34.35 -13.32 13.76
N LYS A 188 -34.51 -12.64 14.91
CA LYS A 188 -33.50 -12.63 15.98
C LYS A 188 -33.16 -14.02 16.56
N SER A 189 -34.06 -14.98 16.40
CA SER A 189 -33.89 -16.36 16.87
C SER A 189 -33.39 -17.31 15.78
N PHE A 190 -33.11 -16.81 14.56
CA PHE A 190 -32.60 -17.65 13.48
C PHE A 190 -31.26 -18.28 13.86
N LYS A 191 -31.10 -19.55 13.50
CA LYS A 191 -29.88 -20.33 13.67
C LYS A 191 -29.68 -21.17 12.42
N PHE A 192 -28.46 -21.18 11.89
CA PHE A 192 -28.06 -22.13 10.87
C PHE A 192 -28.09 -23.56 11.44
N SER A 193 -28.54 -24.51 10.63
CA SER A 193 -28.66 -25.94 10.96
C SER A 193 -27.40 -26.74 10.67
N ILE A 194 -26.25 -26.08 10.56
CA ILE A 194 -24.97 -26.68 10.18
C ILE A 194 -24.18 -27.23 11.38
N SER A 195 -23.36 -28.25 11.12
CA SER A 195 -22.42 -28.78 12.11
C SER A 195 -21.19 -27.89 12.31
N GLU A 196 -20.50 -28.06 13.45
CA GLU A 196 -19.22 -27.37 13.71
C GLU A 196 -18.15 -27.72 12.67
N GLU A 197 -18.04 -29.00 12.31
CA GLU A 197 -17.10 -29.49 11.32
C GLU A 197 -17.34 -28.80 9.97
N LYS A 198 -18.61 -28.72 9.55
CA LYS A 198 -18.97 -28.08 8.30
C LYS A 198 -18.65 -26.59 8.28
N PHE A 199 -18.92 -25.89 9.38
CA PHE A 199 -18.54 -24.49 9.51
C PHE A 199 -17.02 -24.29 9.38
N ARG A 200 -16.21 -25.18 9.98
CA ARG A 200 -14.75 -25.10 9.90
C ARG A 200 -14.25 -25.30 8.47
N GLU A 201 -14.81 -26.26 7.73
CA GLU A 201 -14.50 -26.45 6.31
C GLU A 201 -14.84 -25.21 5.47
N LEU A 202 -16.01 -24.61 5.70
CA LEU A 202 -16.43 -23.40 5.00
C LEU A 202 -15.54 -22.21 5.37
N TYR A 203 -15.12 -22.12 6.63
CA TYR A 203 -14.18 -21.10 7.11
C TYR A 203 -12.84 -21.17 6.40
N GLU A 204 -12.20 -22.34 6.39
CA GLU A 204 -10.91 -22.54 5.71
C GLU A 204 -11.02 -22.19 4.23
N ARG A 205 -12.09 -22.63 3.56
CA ARG A 205 -12.34 -22.30 2.15
C ARG A 205 -12.54 -20.81 1.93
N ALA A 206 -13.34 -20.15 2.75
CA ALA A 206 -13.56 -18.71 2.64
C ALA A 206 -12.26 -17.93 2.91
N LEU A 207 -11.43 -18.41 3.83
CA LEU A 207 -10.11 -17.85 4.11
C LEU A 207 -9.23 -17.86 2.86
N ASP A 208 -9.06 -19.03 2.25
CA ASP A 208 -8.23 -19.20 1.05
C ASP A 208 -8.72 -18.31 -0.11
N GLU A 209 -10.04 -18.22 -0.28
CA GLU A 209 -10.64 -17.39 -1.33
C GLU A 209 -10.44 -15.87 -1.12
N ILE A 210 -10.39 -15.40 0.13
CA ILE A 210 -10.38 -13.97 0.45
C ILE A 210 -8.96 -13.45 0.71
N MET A 211 -8.11 -14.22 1.41
CA MET A 211 -6.78 -13.77 1.80
C MET A 211 -5.91 -13.38 0.61
N GLY A 212 -5.86 -14.20 -0.44
CA GLY A 212 -5.04 -13.91 -1.61
C GLY A 212 -5.46 -12.61 -2.32
N ARG A 213 -6.77 -12.37 -2.41
CA ARG A 213 -7.32 -11.15 -3.02
C ARG A 213 -7.02 -9.93 -2.16
N ALA A 214 -7.35 -9.98 -0.87
CA ALA A 214 -7.10 -8.88 0.06
C ALA A 214 -5.61 -8.52 0.15
N ALA A 215 -4.72 -9.53 0.22
CA ALA A 215 -3.28 -9.32 0.23
C ALA A 215 -2.79 -8.64 -1.05
N THR A 216 -3.31 -9.04 -2.22
CA THR A 216 -2.95 -8.44 -3.50
C THR A 216 -3.45 -7.00 -3.63
N GLU A 217 -4.70 -6.74 -3.24
CA GLU A 217 -5.30 -5.39 -3.27
C GLU A 217 -4.55 -4.43 -2.32
N GLU A 218 -4.23 -4.88 -1.11
CA GLU A 218 -3.45 -4.08 -0.18
C GLU A 218 -2.02 -3.86 -0.69
N ALA A 219 -1.36 -4.90 -1.22
CA ALA A 219 -0.04 -4.79 -1.79
C ALA A 219 0.01 -3.79 -2.95
N PHE A 220 -1.00 -3.80 -3.81
CA PHE A 220 -1.13 -2.81 -4.87
C PHE A 220 -1.26 -1.39 -4.31
N ASN A 221 -2.19 -1.17 -3.37
CA ASN A 221 -2.40 0.13 -2.74
C ASN A 221 -1.14 0.64 -2.01
N TYR A 222 -0.49 -0.23 -1.26
CA TYR A 222 0.78 0.06 -0.57
C TYR A 222 1.85 0.48 -1.58
N THR A 223 2.12 -0.37 -2.56
CA THR A 223 3.22 -0.18 -3.50
C THR A 223 2.99 1.05 -4.37
N TRP A 224 1.75 1.28 -4.80
CA TRP A 224 1.37 2.49 -5.53
C TRP A 224 1.67 3.75 -4.72
N ARG A 225 1.23 3.81 -3.46
CA ARG A 225 1.46 4.97 -2.58
C ARG A 225 2.95 5.20 -2.32
N THR A 226 3.67 4.14 -1.96
CA THR A 226 5.11 4.19 -1.72
C THR A 226 5.86 4.70 -2.96
N THR A 227 5.50 4.23 -4.15
CA THR A 227 6.10 4.68 -5.41
C THR A 227 5.75 6.14 -5.71
N CYS A 228 4.48 6.55 -5.58
CA CYS A 228 4.09 7.94 -5.78
C CYS A 228 4.82 8.90 -4.83
N LEU A 229 4.99 8.52 -3.56
CA LEU A 229 5.72 9.30 -2.57
C LEU A 229 7.20 9.41 -2.92
N ALA A 230 7.82 8.29 -3.32
CA ALA A 230 9.21 8.28 -3.76
C ALA A 230 9.43 9.20 -4.98
N VAL A 231 8.53 9.13 -5.98
CA VAL A 231 8.56 10.03 -7.15
C VAL A 231 8.42 11.49 -6.70
N ALA A 232 7.38 11.82 -5.93
CA ALA A 232 7.14 13.18 -5.47
C ALA A 232 8.36 13.77 -4.73
N MET A 233 8.99 12.96 -3.86
CA MET A 233 10.20 13.35 -3.14
C MET A 233 11.39 13.67 -4.05
N VAL A 234 11.61 12.88 -5.11
CA VAL A 234 12.67 13.14 -6.09
C VAL A 234 12.44 14.48 -6.78
N TYR A 235 11.21 14.75 -7.22
CA TYR A 235 10.85 16.01 -7.88
C TYR A 235 10.97 17.21 -6.94
N GLU A 236 10.51 17.09 -5.71
CA GLU A 236 10.64 18.15 -4.70
C GLU A 236 12.11 18.47 -4.42
N THR A 237 12.92 17.43 -4.18
CA THR A 237 14.35 17.58 -3.93
C THR A 237 15.06 18.19 -5.13
N HIS A 238 14.74 17.76 -6.35
CA HIS A 238 15.27 18.36 -7.57
C HIS A 238 14.92 19.85 -7.67
N SER A 239 13.67 20.22 -7.42
CA SER A 239 13.22 21.62 -7.46
C SER A 239 13.96 22.50 -6.45
N HIS A 240 14.30 21.95 -5.28
CA HIS A 240 15.08 22.65 -4.26
C HIS A 240 16.54 22.81 -4.68
N VAL A 241 17.16 21.74 -5.20
CA VAL A 241 18.56 21.80 -5.70
C VAL A 241 18.69 22.78 -6.87
N ALA A 242 17.75 22.78 -7.83
CA ALA A 242 17.75 23.70 -8.96
C ALA A 242 17.62 25.18 -8.55
N LYS A 243 16.95 25.48 -7.44
CA LYS A 243 16.91 26.84 -6.87
C LYS A 243 18.22 27.27 -6.21
N LEU A 244 18.96 26.30 -5.65
CA LEU A 244 20.20 26.56 -4.89
C LEU A 244 21.45 26.60 -5.77
N ILE A 245 21.42 25.90 -6.90
CA ILE A 245 22.43 26.01 -7.95
C ILE A 245 21.86 27.00 -8.96
N PRO A 246 22.11 28.33 -8.82
CA PRO A 246 21.74 29.26 -9.87
C PRO A 246 22.34 28.70 -11.15
N SER A 247 21.49 28.46 -12.16
CA SER A 247 21.99 28.06 -13.45
C SER A 247 23.07 29.08 -13.79
N ALA A 248 24.28 28.59 -14.06
CA ALA A 248 25.25 29.39 -14.80
C ALA A 248 24.60 29.59 -16.16
N THR A 249 23.63 30.50 -16.22
CA THR A 249 23.16 31.07 -17.46
C THR A 249 24.48 31.49 -18.10
N PRO A 250 24.83 31.00 -19.30
CA PRO A 250 25.86 31.67 -20.04
C PRO A 250 25.34 33.08 -20.14
N THR A 251 25.90 33.97 -19.31
CA THR A 251 25.73 35.40 -19.48
C THR A 251 26.13 35.55 -20.92
N SER A 252 25.17 35.89 -21.76
CA SER A 252 25.43 36.18 -23.14
C SER A 252 26.52 37.24 -23.06
N CYS A 253 27.77 36.81 -23.26
CA CYS A 253 28.82 37.66 -23.72
C CYS A 253 28.34 38.09 -25.10
N SER A 254 27.41 39.05 -25.14
CA SER A 254 27.43 40.11 -26.14
C SER A 254 28.71 40.89 -25.87
N ARG A 255 29.86 40.22 -26.09
CA ARG A 255 31.04 40.90 -26.56
C ARG A 255 30.56 41.50 -27.87
N ALA A 256 30.30 42.79 -27.83
CA ALA A 256 30.63 43.66 -28.91
C ALA A 256 31.98 43.19 -29.49
N CYS A 257 31.90 42.39 -30.54
CA CYS A 257 32.87 42.47 -31.60
C CYS A 257 32.43 43.69 -32.40
N ASP A 258 32.79 44.87 -31.88
CA ASP A 258 32.85 46.06 -32.70
C ASP A 258 33.78 45.77 -33.89
N ASP A 259 33.31 46.18 -35.06
CA ASP A 259 33.88 46.01 -36.38
C ASP A 259 35.40 46.29 -36.44
N PRO A 260 36.21 45.44 -37.08
CA PRO A 260 37.41 45.92 -37.75
C PRO A 260 36.99 46.53 -39.09
N GLU A 261 37.17 47.85 -39.18
CA GLU A 261 37.21 48.64 -40.40
C GLU A 261 37.69 47.86 -41.64
N THR A 262 36.84 47.85 -42.65
CA THR A 262 37.14 48.14 -44.05
C THR A 262 38.62 48.43 -44.37
N ALA A 263 39.39 47.38 -44.67
CA ALA A 263 40.59 47.51 -45.49
C ALA A 263 40.27 47.05 -46.91
N HIS A 264 39.93 48.04 -47.75
CA HIS A 264 39.92 47.89 -49.20
C HIS A 264 41.32 47.49 -49.68
N TYR A 265 41.50 46.22 -50.07
CA TYR A 265 42.61 45.84 -50.94
C TYR A 265 42.16 46.08 -52.39
N GLU A 266 42.55 47.22 -52.95
CA GLU A 266 42.56 47.43 -54.39
C GLU A 266 43.55 46.45 -55.02
N ASN A 267 43.10 45.79 -56.09
CA ASN A 267 43.86 44.82 -56.87
C ASN A 267 44.50 45.58 -58.05
N PRO A 268 45.84 45.79 -58.11
CA PRO A 268 46.45 46.57 -59.18
C PRO A 268 47.07 45.64 -60.22
N LEU A 269 46.25 44.96 -61.01
CA LEU A 269 46.70 44.22 -62.19
C LEU A 269 45.62 44.30 -63.28
N ASP A 270 45.37 45.51 -63.75
CA ASP A 270 44.70 45.77 -65.04
C ASP A 270 45.08 47.17 -65.55
N ARG A 271 46.37 47.35 -65.89
CA ARG A 271 46.86 48.35 -66.86
C ARG A 271 48.19 47.89 -67.45
N GLY A 272 48.19 47.52 -68.72
CA GLY A 272 49.39 47.33 -69.54
C GLY A 272 49.32 46.13 -70.45
#